data_AF-A0A2W4JY63-F1
#
_entry.id   AF-A0A2W4JY63-F1
#
_cell.length_a   1.000
_cell.length_b   1.000
_cell.length_c   1.000
_cell.angle_alpha   90.00
_cell.angle_beta   90.00
_cell.angle_gamma   90.00
#
_symmetry.space_group_name_H-M   'P 1'
#
loop_
_entity.id
_entity.type
_entity.pdbx_description
1 polymer ?
#
loop_
_entity_poly.entity_id
_entity_poly.type
_entity_poly.pdbx_seq_one_letter_code
_entity_poly.pdbx_strand_id
1 'polypeptide(L)'
;MERDGCMEAFSEKIKNLDEILALTLKMKEALRAEDVSALLELAEKRRQLMERSEKLDAKIKEEWTGMGEGVESFKQEVREKLLEIKKHDEEAARLARKLYSDIEGRIADLNFAKKVTRQYDDPFGAANYGGGFFIDRRE
;
A
#
# COMPACT_ATOMS: atom_id res chain seq x y z
N MET A 1 29.55 -17.77 -24.48
CA MET A 1 28.76 -18.20 -23.30
C MET A 1 28.29 -17.05 -22.43
N GLU A 2 28.85 -15.83 -22.52
CA GLU A 2 28.44 -14.68 -21.68
C GLU A 2 27.15 -13.96 -22.14
N ARG A 3 26.73 -14.11 -23.40
CA ARG A 3 25.52 -13.46 -23.93
C ARG A 3 24.21 -14.04 -23.39
N ASP A 4 24.21 -15.30 -23.00
CA ASP A 4 22.98 -16.00 -22.59
C ASP A 4 22.59 -15.65 -21.13
N GLY A 5 23.57 -15.44 -20.24
CA GLY A 5 23.33 -15.13 -18.82
C GLY A 5 22.65 -13.77 -18.60
N CYS A 6 23.10 -12.73 -19.32
CA CYS A 6 22.53 -11.39 -19.22
C CYS A 6 21.08 -11.34 -19.73
N MET A 7 20.82 -12.02 -20.86
CA MET A 7 19.46 -12.10 -21.43
C MET A 7 18.51 -12.89 -20.51
N GLU A 8 19.01 -13.92 -19.84
CA GLU A 8 18.28 -14.64 -18.80
C GLU A 8 17.98 -13.73 -17.59
N ALA A 9 18.95 -12.94 -17.12
CA ALA A 9 18.76 -12.00 -16.02
C ALA A 9 17.70 -10.91 -16.33
N PHE A 10 17.68 -10.39 -17.56
CA PHE A 10 16.62 -9.47 -18.01
C PHE A 10 15.24 -10.14 -18.05
N SER A 11 15.18 -11.37 -18.56
CA SER A 11 13.93 -12.14 -18.61
C SER A 11 13.39 -12.42 -17.20
N GLU A 12 14.27 -12.74 -16.25
CA GLU A 12 13.92 -12.88 -14.84
C GLU A 12 13.45 -11.56 -14.23
N LYS A 13 14.10 -10.43 -14.57
CA LYS A 13 13.69 -9.10 -14.11
C LYS A 13 12.28 -8.75 -14.58
N ILE A 14 11.97 -9.00 -15.85
CA ILE A 14 10.63 -8.76 -16.41
C ILE A 14 9.58 -9.59 -15.67
N LYS A 15 9.81 -10.89 -15.47
CA LYS A 15 8.90 -11.76 -14.71
C LYS A 15 8.70 -11.26 -13.27
N ASN A 16 9.78 -10.85 -12.61
CA ASN A 16 9.71 -10.29 -11.26
C ASN A 16 8.87 -9.00 -11.21
N LEU A 17 8.99 -8.13 -12.23
CA LEU A 17 8.18 -6.92 -12.34
C LEU A 17 6.70 -7.24 -12.60
N ASP A 18 6.39 -8.26 -13.42
CA ASP A 18 5.02 -8.72 -13.63
C ASP A 18 4.39 -9.24 -12.34
N GLU A 19 5.14 -10.00 -11.55
CA GLU A 19 4.68 -10.46 -10.24
C GLU A 19 4.45 -9.29 -9.27
N ILE A 20 5.34 -8.29 -9.25
CA ILE A 20 5.15 -7.05 -8.46
C ILE A 20 3.87 -6.34 -8.89
N LEU A 21 3.65 -6.17 -10.19
CA LEU A 21 2.45 -5.53 -10.73
C LEU A 21 1.19 -6.29 -10.33
N ALA A 22 1.19 -7.61 -10.49
CA ALA A 22 0.06 -8.46 -10.11
C ALA A 22 -0.26 -8.35 -8.60
N LEU A 23 0.77 -8.31 -7.74
CA LEU A 23 0.57 -8.07 -6.31
C LEU A 23 0.02 -6.67 -6.04
N THR A 24 0.53 -5.62 -6.69
CA THR A 24 0.01 -4.25 -6.53
C THR A 24 -1.46 -4.16 -6.92
N LEU A 25 -1.90 -4.86 -7.98
CA LEU A 25 -3.32 -4.92 -8.36
C LEU A 25 -4.17 -5.62 -7.29
N LYS A 26 -3.71 -6.76 -6.76
CA LYS A 26 -4.39 -7.45 -5.64
C LYS A 26 -4.43 -6.60 -4.36
N MET A 27 -3.37 -5.86 -4.06
CA MET A 27 -3.34 -4.94 -2.92
C MET A 27 -4.40 -3.85 -3.07
N LYS A 28 -4.63 -3.33 -4.28
CA LYS A 28 -5.71 -2.37 -4.54
C LYS A 28 -7.09 -2.99 -4.31
N GLU A 29 -7.29 -4.24 -4.69
CA GLU A 29 -8.54 -4.96 -4.44
C GLU A 29 -8.77 -5.14 -2.93
N ALA A 30 -7.74 -5.59 -2.19
CA ALA A 30 -7.80 -5.70 -0.73
C ALA A 30 -8.10 -4.35 -0.06
N LEU A 31 -7.46 -3.26 -0.52
CA LEU A 31 -7.73 -1.90 -0.04
C LEU A 31 -9.18 -1.45 -0.29
N ARG A 32 -9.77 -1.81 -1.44
CA ARG A 32 -11.18 -1.51 -1.76
C ARG A 32 -12.15 -2.35 -0.94
N ALA A 33 -11.76 -3.58 -0.61
CA ALA A 33 -12.52 -4.49 0.22
C ALA A 33 -12.35 -4.22 1.74
N GLU A 34 -11.48 -3.26 2.12
CA GLU A 34 -11.07 -3.00 3.50
C GLU A 34 -10.47 -4.26 4.19
N ASP A 35 -9.95 -5.21 3.42
CA ASP A 35 -9.33 -6.43 3.92
C ASP A 35 -7.86 -6.17 4.29
N VAL A 36 -7.67 -5.71 5.53
CA VAL A 36 -6.35 -5.37 6.09
C VAL A 36 -5.46 -6.61 6.20
N SER A 37 -6.02 -7.78 6.51
CA SER A 37 -5.24 -9.01 6.66
C SER A 37 -4.63 -9.43 5.32
N ALA A 38 -5.44 -9.50 4.25
CA ALA A 38 -4.94 -9.81 2.93
C ALA A 38 -3.94 -8.75 2.44
N LEU A 39 -4.19 -7.46 2.72
CA LEU A 39 -3.28 -6.38 2.36
C LEU A 39 -1.89 -6.56 2.96
N LEU A 40 -1.79 -6.92 4.24
CA LEU A 40 -0.51 -7.11 4.93
C LEU A 40 0.27 -8.30 4.37
N GLU A 41 -0.41 -9.43 4.09
CA GLU A 41 0.24 -10.58 3.46
C GLU A 41 0.77 -10.27 2.06
N LEU A 42 0.00 -9.53 1.26
CA LEU A 42 0.40 -9.11 -0.08
C LEU A 42 1.57 -8.13 -0.02
N ALA A 43 1.57 -7.21 0.93
CA ALA A 43 2.66 -6.25 1.13
C ALA A 43 3.99 -6.95 1.49
N GLU A 44 3.94 -8.00 2.30
CA GLU A 44 5.12 -8.79 2.66
C GLU A 44 5.69 -9.52 1.44
N LYS A 45 4.83 -10.24 0.68
CA LYS A 45 5.23 -10.91 -0.56
C LYS A 45 5.84 -9.92 -1.55
N ARG A 46 5.26 -8.73 -1.67
CA ARG A 46 5.76 -7.68 -2.54
C ARG A 46 7.14 -7.18 -2.10
N ARG A 47 7.39 -7.03 -0.79
CA ARG A 47 8.71 -6.63 -0.28
C ARG A 47 9.80 -7.62 -0.70
N GLN A 48 9.53 -8.92 -0.58
CA GLN A 48 10.46 -9.97 -1.01
C GLN A 48 10.78 -9.90 -2.50
N LEU A 49 9.78 -9.60 -3.35
CA LEU A 49 10.01 -9.39 -4.78
C LEU A 49 10.81 -8.12 -5.09
N MET A 50 10.66 -7.06 -4.30
CA MET A 50 11.49 -5.85 -4.44
C MET A 50 12.95 -6.14 -4.12
N GLU A 51 13.23 -6.87 -3.04
CA GLU A 51 14.59 -7.31 -2.70
C GLU A 51 15.20 -8.20 -3.80
N ARG A 52 14.39 -9.10 -4.39
CA ARG A 52 14.82 -9.89 -5.55
C ARG A 52 15.09 -8.99 -6.77
N SER A 53 14.26 -7.98 -6.98
CA SER A 53 14.40 -7.00 -8.06
C SER A 53 15.74 -6.28 -8.00
N GLU A 54 16.17 -5.87 -6.81
CA GLU A 54 17.46 -5.19 -6.58
C GLU A 54 18.65 -6.11 -6.85
N LYS A 55 18.57 -7.39 -6.45
CA LYS A 55 19.59 -8.39 -6.77
C LYS A 55 19.72 -8.62 -8.27
N LEU A 56 18.60 -8.65 -8.98
CA LEU A 56 18.59 -8.77 -10.45
C LEU A 56 19.21 -7.54 -11.11
N ASP A 57 18.96 -6.33 -10.59
CA ASP A 57 19.59 -5.11 -11.11
C ASP A 57 21.11 -5.12 -10.92
N ALA A 58 21.60 -5.62 -9.79
CA ALA A 58 23.02 -5.80 -9.55
C ALA A 58 23.64 -6.81 -10.52
N LYS A 59 23.00 -7.98 -10.70
CA LYS A 59 23.43 -9.02 -11.63
C LYS A 59 23.49 -8.52 -13.08
N ILE A 60 22.42 -7.85 -13.52
CA ILE A 60 22.36 -7.22 -14.84
C ILE A 60 23.52 -6.25 -15.00
N LYS A 61 23.77 -5.39 -14.01
CA LYS A 61 24.86 -4.39 -14.07
C LYS A 61 26.26 -5.02 -14.16
N GLU A 62 26.50 -6.14 -13.48
CA GLU A 62 27.77 -6.88 -13.53
C GLU A 62 27.98 -7.56 -14.89
N GLU A 63 26.93 -8.16 -15.45
CA GLU A 63 26.98 -8.89 -16.73
C GLU A 63 26.89 -7.96 -17.96
N TRP A 64 26.51 -6.70 -17.77
CA TRP A 64 26.24 -5.73 -18.85
C TRP A 64 27.47 -5.25 -19.61
N THR A 65 28.68 -5.33 -19.04
CA THR A 65 29.89 -4.72 -19.62
C THR A 65 30.15 -5.17 -21.07
N GLY A 66 29.71 -4.35 -22.05
CA GLY A 66 29.98 -4.54 -23.48
C GLY A 66 28.85 -5.06 -24.38
N MET A 67 27.58 -5.13 -23.93
CA MET A 67 26.48 -5.62 -24.78
C MET A 67 25.82 -4.52 -25.65
N GLY A 68 25.62 -4.81 -26.95
CA GLY A 68 25.08 -3.92 -27.99
C GLY A 68 23.54 -3.93 -28.16
N GLU A 69 23.07 -3.54 -29.36
CA GLU A 69 21.68 -3.15 -29.72
C GLU A 69 20.52 -4.08 -29.29
N GLY A 70 20.74 -5.37 -29.04
CA GLY A 70 19.69 -6.32 -28.64
C GLY A 70 19.06 -6.04 -27.26
N VAL A 71 19.78 -5.33 -26.39
CA VAL A 71 19.37 -5.05 -25.00
C VAL A 71 18.37 -3.89 -24.91
N GLU A 72 18.26 -3.05 -25.94
CA GLU A 72 17.44 -1.85 -25.87
C GLU A 72 15.94 -2.16 -25.77
N SER A 73 15.51 -3.26 -26.41
CA SER A 73 14.16 -3.79 -26.28
C SER A 73 13.82 -4.17 -24.83
N PHE A 74 14.72 -4.87 -24.13
CA PHE A 74 14.54 -5.26 -22.72
C PHE A 74 14.52 -4.04 -21.79
N LYS A 75 15.37 -3.03 -22.03
CA LYS A 75 15.34 -1.79 -21.24
C LYS A 75 14.03 -1.05 -21.42
N GLN A 76 13.52 -0.98 -22.64
CA GLN A 76 12.24 -0.36 -22.93
C GLN A 76 11.12 -1.10 -22.19
N GLU A 77 11.08 -2.43 -22.28
CA GLU A 77 10.06 -3.24 -21.60
C GLU A 77 10.11 -3.10 -20.07
N VAL A 78 11.31 -3.15 -19.47
CA VAL A 78 11.50 -2.90 -18.03
C VAL A 78 10.99 -1.51 -17.65
N ARG A 79 11.30 -0.49 -18.45
CA ARG A 79 10.86 0.88 -18.18
C ARG A 79 9.34 1.02 -18.27
N GLU A 80 8.71 0.41 -19.28
CA GLU A 80 7.26 0.41 -19.43
C GLU A 80 6.57 -0.23 -18.23
N LYS A 81 7.05 -1.41 -17.78
CA LYS A 81 6.52 -2.08 -16.58
C LYS A 81 6.72 -1.25 -15.31
N LEU A 82 7.87 -0.61 -15.14
CA LEU A 82 8.11 0.27 -13.98
C LEU A 82 7.15 1.47 -13.95
N LEU A 83 6.86 2.06 -15.12
CA LEU A 83 5.89 3.15 -15.22
C LEU A 83 4.46 2.68 -14.88
N GLU A 84 4.09 1.49 -15.32
CA GLU A 84 2.80 0.88 -14.99
C GLU A 84 2.67 0.59 -13.48
N ILE A 85 3.68 -0.04 -12.88
CA ILE A 85 3.75 -0.27 -11.43
C ILE A 85 3.61 1.05 -10.67
N LYS A 86 4.36 2.08 -11.07
CA LYS A 86 4.30 3.41 -10.44
C LYS A 86 2.90 3.99 -10.46
N LYS A 87 2.21 3.93 -11.59
CA LYS A 87 0.81 4.41 -11.71
C LYS A 87 -0.11 3.69 -10.73
N HIS A 88 0.03 2.38 -10.60
CA HIS A 88 -0.79 1.60 -9.68
C HIS A 88 -0.42 1.80 -8.21
N ASP A 89 0.85 2.06 -7.91
CA ASP A 89 1.30 2.42 -6.57
C ASP A 89 0.73 3.75 -6.09
N GLU A 90 0.69 4.75 -6.97
CA GLU A 90 0.08 6.05 -6.65
C GLU A 90 -1.41 5.88 -6.31
N GLU A 91 -2.12 5.04 -7.05
CA GLU A 91 -3.52 4.73 -6.76
C GLU A 91 -3.68 3.95 -5.45
N ALA A 92 -2.84 2.93 -5.21
CA ALA A 92 -2.86 2.14 -3.98
C ALA A 92 -2.55 3.01 -2.75
N ALA A 93 -1.56 3.91 -2.84
CA ALA A 93 -1.23 4.85 -1.77
C ALA A 93 -2.41 5.78 -1.45
N ARG A 94 -3.12 6.27 -2.47
CA ARG A 94 -4.33 7.08 -2.27
C ARG A 94 -5.43 6.29 -1.55
N LEU A 95 -5.66 5.04 -1.94
CA LEU A 95 -6.65 4.16 -1.29
C LEU A 95 -6.27 3.87 0.16
N ALA A 96 -5.00 3.59 0.44
CA ALA A 96 -4.50 3.34 1.79
C ALA A 96 -4.68 4.57 2.71
N ARG A 97 -4.39 5.78 2.21
CA ARG A 97 -4.64 7.02 2.96
C ARG A 97 -6.12 7.23 3.26
N LYS A 98 -7.00 6.92 2.32
CA LYS A 98 -8.44 6.99 2.53
C LYS A 98 -8.86 6.03 3.64
N LEU A 99 -8.47 4.76 3.55
CA LEU A 99 -8.78 3.75 4.57
C LEU A 99 -8.27 4.17 5.95
N TYR A 100 -7.07 4.72 6.03
CA TYR A 100 -6.52 5.24 7.28
C TYR A 100 -7.39 6.35 7.88
N SER A 101 -7.77 7.35 7.07
CA SER A 101 -8.65 8.44 7.52
C SER A 101 -10.03 7.94 7.96
N ASP A 102 -10.59 6.95 7.26
CA ASP A 102 -11.88 6.35 7.62
C ASP A 102 -11.78 5.61 8.98
N ILE A 103 -10.67 4.92 9.24
CA ILE A 103 -10.40 4.26 10.53
C ILE A 103 -10.23 5.30 11.65
N GLU A 104 -9.49 6.39 11.42
CA GLU A 104 -9.34 7.48 12.39
C GLU A 104 -10.70 8.09 12.78
N GLY A 105 -11.58 8.31 11.80
CA GLY A 105 -12.95 8.77 12.04
C GLY A 105 -13.73 7.82 12.95
N ARG A 106 -13.70 6.51 12.67
CA ARG A 106 -14.37 5.50 13.50
C ARG A 106 -13.80 5.44 14.92
N ILE A 107 -12.50 5.63 15.10
CA ILE A 107 -11.87 5.73 16.43
C ILE A 107 -12.38 6.97 17.18
N ALA A 108 -12.50 8.11 16.50
CA ALA A 108 -13.06 9.33 17.09
C ALA A 108 -14.51 9.12 17.55
N ASP A 109 -15.33 8.44 16.73
CA ASP A 109 -16.72 8.10 17.08
C ASP A 109 -16.80 7.21 18.33
N LEU A 110 -15.94 6.19 18.41
CA LEU A 110 -15.86 5.31 19.59
C LEU A 110 -15.45 6.08 20.85
N ASN A 111 -14.51 7.01 20.72
CA ASN A 111 -14.08 7.85 21.85
C ASN A 111 -15.18 8.83 22.28
N PHE A 112 -15.93 9.39 21.33
CA PHE A 112 -17.08 10.21 21.62
C PHE A 112 -18.17 9.41 22.35
N ALA A 113 -18.51 8.21 21.86
CA ALA A 113 -19.46 7.33 22.51
C ALA A 113 -19.04 7.01 23.96
N LYS A 114 -17.78 6.66 24.19
CA LYS A 114 -17.23 6.45 25.56
C LYS A 114 -17.39 7.68 26.45
N LYS A 115 -17.15 8.88 25.92
CA LYS A 115 -17.33 10.14 26.67
C LYS A 115 -18.79 10.36 27.05
N VAL A 116 -19.73 10.13 26.13
CA VAL A 116 -21.17 10.27 26.37
C VAL A 116 -21.63 9.25 27.41
N THR A 117 -21.28 7.97 27.28
CA THR A 117 -21.69 6.94 28.26
C THR A 117 -21.21 7.27 29.68
N ARG A 118 -19.97 7.76 29.85
CA ARG A 118 -19.44 8.20 31.15
C ARG A 118 -20.25 9.33 31.80
N GLN A 119 -20.93 10.18 31.02
CA GLN A 119 -21.80 11.23 31.56
C GLN A 119 -23.09 10.68 32.17
N TYR A 120 -23.49 9.47 31.77
CA TYR A 120 -24.71 8.80 32.27
C TYR A 120 -24.41 7.72 33.32
N ASP A 121 -23.19 7.18 33.35
CA ASP A 121 -22.73 6.23 34.38
C ASP A 121 -22.35 6.91 35.71
N ASP A 122 -22.27 8.24 35.75
CA ASP A 122 -22.06 9.02 36.97
C ASP A 122 -23.33 9.80 37.36
N PRO A 123 -24.28 9.18 38.10
CA PRO A 123 -25.51 9.84 38.51
C PRO A 123 -25.31 10.99 39.52
N PHE A 124 -24.09 11.22 40.03
CA PHE A 124 -23.80 12.23 41.06
C PHE A 124 -22.64 13.19 40.72
N GLY A 125 -21.86 12.97 39.66
CA GLY A 125 -20.76 13.85 39.23
C GLY A 125 -21.20 15.21 38.68
N ALA A 126 -22.49 15.35 38.32
CA ALA A 126 -23.08 16.59 37.85
C ALA A 126 -23.55 17.55 38.97
N ALA A 127 -23.28 17.25 40.25
CA ALA A 127 -23.60 18.17 41.35
C ALA A 127 -22.59 19.32 41.53
N ASN A 128 -21.42 19.29 40.86
CA ASN A 128 -20.32 20.24 41.11
C ASN A 128 -19.80 21.03 39.90
N TYR A 129 -20.44 20.97 38.73
CA TYR A 129 -20.17 21.93 37.65
C TYR A 129 -21.46 22.65 37.27
N GLY A 130 -21.66 23.80 37.92
CA GLY A 130 -22.67 24.78 37.52
C GLY A 130 -22.45 25.19 36.07
N GLY A 131 -23.53 25.14 35.28
CA GLY A 131 -23.50 25.54 33.87
C GLY A 131 -24.24 24.55 33.00
N GLY A 132 -25.56 24.46 33.18
CA GLY A 132 -26.40 23.68 32.29
C GLY A 132 -26.35 24.19 30.85
N PHE A 133 -26.67 23.33 29.89
CA PHE A 133 -27.18 23.75 28.60
C PHE A 133 -28.30 22.80 28.10
N PHE A 134 -29.51 23.36 28.19
CA PHE A 134 -30.70 23.29 27.34
C PHE A 134 -30.98 22.05 26.48
N ILE A 135 -32.13 21.43 26.78
CA ILE A 135 -32.90 20.56 25.88
C ILE A 135 -33.56 21.47 24.83
N ASP A 136 -33.20 21.28 23.56
CA ASP A 136 -33.91 21.80 22.40
C ASP A 136 -35.30 21.15 22.33
N ARG A 137 -36.35 21.91 22.65
CA ARG A 137 -37.73 21.53 22.35
C ARG A 137 -38.03 21.98 20.94
N ARG A 138 -38.10 21.01 20.01
CA ARG A 138 -38.68 21.24 18.68
C ARG A 138 -40.20 21.37 18.80
N GLU A 139 -40.73 22.35 18.06
CA GLU A 139 -42.15 22.67 17.84
C GLU A 139 -42.98 21.50 17.33
#